data_AF-A0A7Z7KAI9-F1
#
_entry.id   AF-A0A7Z7KAI9-F1
#
_cell.length_a   1.000
_cell.length_b   1.000
_cell.length_c   1.000
_cell.angle_alpha   90.00
_cell.angle_beta   90.00
_cell.angle_gamma   90.00
#
_symmetry.space_group_name_H-M   'P 1'
#
loop_
_entity.id
_entity.type
_entity.pdbx_description
1 polymer ?
#
loop_
_entity_poly.entity_id
_entity_poly.type
_entity_poly.pdbx_seq_one_letter_code
_entity_poly.pdbx_strand_id
1 'polypeptide(L)'
;MLKPLLEEAGFEYEFLRNPGAIQSKVAPIIEDGFANERFIFLDGDHMMLWYTDNTYVKEDGSGNKRFLKKEPVRRKTDGFHAFIAALYKKESIQEGNAGDFLESIADWDF
;
A
#
# COMPACT_ATOMS: atom_id res chain seq x y z
N MET A 1 -9.10 -10.40 18.14
CA MET A 1 -9.76 -9.37 18.97
C MET A 1 -9.25 -8.00 18.55
N LEU A 2 -9.92 -7.34 17.60
CA LEU A 2 -9.57 -5.99 17.14
C LEU A 2 -10.83 -5.18 16.82
N LYS A 3 -11.80 -5.85 16.19
CA LYS A 3 -13.15 -5.33 15.90
C LYS A 3 -13.77 -4.49 17.04
N PRO A 4 -13.96 -5.01 18.27
CA PRO A 4 -14.62 -4.23 19.32
C PRO A 4 -13.82 -2.99 19.74
N LEU A 5 -12.49 -3.03 19.66
CA LEU A 5 -11.63 -1.89 20.00
C LEU A 5 -11.72 -0.78 18.94
N LEU A 6 -11.83 -1.17 17.67
CA LEU A 6 -12.03 -0.21 16.57
C LEU A 6 -13.41 0.45 16.67
N GLU A 7 -14.44 -0.33 17.00
CA GLU A 7 -15.80 0.16 17.20
C GLU A 7 -15.89 1.13 18.40
N GLU A 8 -15.28 0.78 19.53
CA GLU A 8 -15.23 1.62 20.73
C GLU A 8 -14.51 2.96 20.47
N ALA A 9 -13.43 2.92 19.70
CA ALA A 9 -12.69 4.12 19.31
C ALA A 9 -13.34 4.92 18.17
N GLY A 10 -14.48 4.47 17.62
CA GLY A 10 -15.21 5.17 16.56
C GLY A 10 -14.55 5.12 15.18
N PHE A 11 -13.69 4.13 14.93
CA PHE A 11 -13.08 3.97 13.61
C PHE A 11 -14.02 3.29 12.61
N GLU A 12 -14.03 3.79 11.39
CA GLU A 12 -14.51 3.05 10.23
C GLU A 12 -13.44 2.05 9.78
N TYR A 13 -13.82 0.79 9.56
CA TYR A 13 -12.87 -0.26 9.21
C TYR A 13 -13.46 -1.28 8.24
N GLU A 14 -12.57 -1.91 7.50
CA GLU A 14 -12.88 -3.08 6.68
C GLU A 14 -11.84 -4.17 6.91
N PHE A 15 -12.29 -5.42 7.11
CA PHE A 15 -11.40 -6.56 7.23
C PHE A 15 -11.09 -7.18 5.88
N LEU A 16 -9.83 -7.15 5.49
CA LEU A 16 -9.29 -7.86 4.33
C LEU A 16 -9.20 -9.36 4.64
N ARG A 17 -10.17 -10.14 4.14
CA ARG A 17 -10.34 -11.56 4.51
C ARG A 17 -9.27 -12.50 3.94
N ASN A 18 -8.69 -12.17 2.79
CA ASN A 18 -7.67 -13.01 2.14
C ASN A 18 -6.48 -12.16 1.65
N PRO A 19 -5.50 -11.87 2.52
CA PRO A 19 -4.31 -11.10 2.17
C PRO A 19 -3.52 -11.70 1.00
N GLY A 20 -3.47 -13.03 0.89
CA GLY A 20 -2.78 -13.70 -0.21
C GLY A 20 -3.44 -13.42 -1.56
N ALA A 21 -4.75 -13.61 -1.66
CA ALA A 21 -5.48 -13.30 -2.90
C ALA A 21 -5.36 -11.82 -3.28
N ILE A 22 -5.36 -10.93 -2.29
CA ILE A 22 -5.14 -9.50 -2.50
C ILE A 22 -3.77 -9.25 -3.13
N GLN A 23 -2.70 -9.83 -2.58
CA GLN A 23 -1.36 -9.73 -3.15
C GLN A 23 -1.30 -10.19 -4.61
N SER A 24 -1.90 -11.35 -4.94
CA SER A 24 -1.99 -11.79 -6.34
C SER A 24 -2.68 -10.75 -7.22
N LYS A 25 -3.81 -10.20 -6.75
CA LYS A 25 -4.63 -9.28 -7.54
C LYS A 25 -3.92 -7.95 -7.81
N VAL A 26 -3.16 -7.44 -6.85
CA VAL A 26 -2.46 -6.15 -7.00
C VAL A 26 -1.06 -6.29 -7.59
N ALA A 27 -0.51 -7.50 -7.70
CA ALA A 27 0.85 -7.71 -8.20
C ALA A 27 1.14 -7.03 -9.56
N PRO A 28 0.25 -7.08 -10.57
CA PRO A 28 0.49 -6.38 -11.84
C PRO A 28 0.59 -4.86 -11.67
N ILE A 29 -0.18 -4.27 -10.76
CA ILE A 29 -0.16 -2.82 -10.45
C ILE A 29 1.16 -2.46 -9.78
N ILE A 30 1.65 -3.32 -8.88
CA ILE A 30 2.91 -3.11 -8.18
C ILE A 30 4.08 -3.14 -9.16
N GLU A 31 4.11 -4.14 -10.03
CA GLU A 31 5.16 -4.31 -11.03
C GLU A 31 5.17 -3.19 -12.05
N ASP A 32 4.02 -2.85 -12.63
CA ASP A 32 3.89 -1.72 -13.56
C ASP A 32 4.26 -0.39 -12.90
N GLY A 33 3.81 -0.17 -11.66
CA GLY A 33 4.08 1.07 -10.96
C GLY A 33 5.56 1.27 -10.59
N PHE A 34 6.28 0.21 -10.20
CA PHE A 34 7.73 0.32 -10.00
C PHE A 34 8.50 0.39 -11.32
N ALA A 35 8.13 -0.41 -12.33
CA ALA A 35 8.81 -0.40 -13.63
C ALA A 35 8.72 0.93 -14.36
N ASN A 36 7.61 1.66 -14.16
CA ASN A 36 7.38 2.98 -14.74
C ASN A 36 7.58 4.14 -13.74
N GLU A 37 8.26 3.89 -12.62
CA GLU A 37 8.61 4.93 -11.62
C GLU A 37 7.41 5.73 -11.09
N ARG A 38 6.23 5.12 -11.02
CA ARG A 38 4.98 5.74 -10.52
C ARG A 38 4.87 5.73 -9.01
N PHE A 39 5.64 4.87 -8.33
CA PHE A 39 5.72 4.85 -6.87
C PHE A 39 6.97 5.60 -6.43
N ILE A 40 6.76 6.85 -6.04
CA ILE A 40 7.81 7.75 -5.55
C ILE A 40 7.66 7.84 -4.03
N PHE A 41 8.69 7.41 -3.30
CA PHE A 41 8.77 7.68 -1.87
C PHE A 41 9.44 9.05 -1.68
N LEU A 42 8.90 9.85 -0.75
CA LEU A 42 9.42 11.18 -0.48
C LEU A 42 10.87 11.12 0.00
N ASP A 43 11.65 12.17 -0.30
CA ASP A 43 13.02 12.30 0.18
C ASP A 43 13.07 12.18 1.70
N GLY A 44 13.92 11.27 2.19
CA GLY A 44 14.06 10.97 3.61
C GLY A 44 13.13 9.88 4.16
N ASP A 45 12.24 9.28 3.35
CA ASP A 45 11.46 8.10 3.75
C ASP A 45 12.30 6.81 3.68
N HIS A 46 13.26 6.71 4.59
CA HIS A 46 14.13 5.55 4.74
C HIS A 46 13.35 4.28 5.12
N MET A 47 12.16 4.41 5.72
CA MET A 47 11.38 3.27 6.17
C MET A 47 10.70 2.58 4.99
N MET A 48 10.06 3.32 4.08
CA MET A 48 9.48 2.73 2.87
C MET A 48 10.53 2.12 1.95
N LEU A 49 11.69 2.77 1.82
CA LEU A 49 12.83 2.20 1.12
C LEU A 49 13.28 0.88 1.76
N TRP A 50 13.43 0.86 3.08
CA TRP A 50 13.80 -0.35 3.82
C TRP A 50 12.76 -1.46 3.67
N TYR A 51 11.47 -1.17 3.81
CA TYR A 51 10.41 -2.18 3.70
C TYR A 51 10.34 -2.78 2.30
N THR A 52 10.49 -1.95 1.28
CA THR A 52 10.47 -2.35 -0.13
C THR A 52 11.70 -3.20 -0.44
N ASP A 53 12.90 -2.74 -0.09
CA ASP A 53 14.13 -3.50 -0.32
C ASP A 53 14.19 -4.79 0.50
N ASN A 54 13.47 -4.91 1.61
CA ASN A 54 13.42 -6.17 2.38
C ASN A 54 12.32 -7.14 1.96
N THR A 55 11.60 -6.82 0.89
CA THR A 55 10.59 -7.68 0.30
C THR A 55 11.13 -8.38 -0.96
N TYR A 56 10.75 -9.63 -1.17
CA TYR A 56 10.98 -10.37 -2.41
C TYR A 56 9.67 -10.96 -2.93
N VAL A 57 9.62 -11.23 -4.24
CA VAL A 57 8.46 -11.83 -4.91
C VAL A 57 8.67 -13.33 -5.06
N LYS A 58 7.65 -14.12 -4.72
CA LYS A 58 7.58 -15.55 -4.98
C LYS A 58 6.35 -15.84 -5.81
N GLU A 59 6.54 -16.50 -6.94
CA GLU A 59 5.46 -17.02 -7.77
C GLU A 59 5.23 -18.51 -7.47
N ASP A 60 3.96 -18.93 -7.39
CA ASP A 60 3.61 -20.34 -7.27
C ASP A 60 3.43 -21.01 -8.65
N GLY A 61 3.21 -22.33 -8.67
CA GLY A 61 3.01 -23.08 -9.92
C GLY A 61 1.72 -22.72 -10.68
N SER A 62 0.84 -21.91 -10.10
CA SER A 62 -0.37 -21.39 -10.73
C SER A 62 -0.24 -19.93 -11.17
N GLY A 63 0.96 -19.34 -11.08
CA GLY A 63 1.23 -17.96 -11.45
C GLY A 63 0.81 -16.93 -10.40
N ASN A 64 0.39 -17.34 -9.20
CA ASN A 64 0.08 -16.39 -8.13
C ASN A 64 1.35 -15.83 -7.52
N LYS A 65 1.42 -14.50 -7.43
CA LYS A 65 2.52 -13.80 -6.79
C LYS A 65 2.24 -13.54 -5.31
N ARG A 66 3.30 -13.68 -4.50
CA ARG A 66 3.33 -13.36 -3.07
C ARG A 66 4.53 -12.49 -2.78
N PHE A 67 4.34 -11.51 -1.91
CA PHE A 67 5.39 -10.62 -1.43
C PHE A 67 5.81 -11.08 -0.03
N LEU A 68 7.06 -11.48 0.12
CA LEU A 68 7.58 -12.15 1.31
C LEU A 68 8.84 -11.44 1.83
N LYS A 69 9.17 -11.68 3.10
CA LYS A 69 10.34 -11.10 3.75
C LYS A 69 11.63 -11.81 3.33
N LYS A 70 12.65 -11.08 2.88
CA LYS A 70 13.98 -11.64 2.55
C LYS A 70 14.56 -12.45 3.72
N GLU A 71 14.36 -11.99 4.95
CA GLU A 71 14.71 -12.73 6.16
C GLU A 71 13.53 -12.66 7.17
N PRO A 72 13.05 -13.79 7.71
CA PRO A 72 11.75 -13.86 8.38
C PRO A 72 11.70 -13.23 9.78
N VAL A 73 12.82 -13.17 10.51
CA VAL A 73 12.85 -12.81 11.94
C VAL A 73 13.07 -11.31 12.15
N ARG A 74 14.13 -10.75 11.56
CA ARG A 74 14.60 -9.37 11.82
C ARG A 74 14.06 -8.37 10.81
N ARG A 75 13.72 -8.79 9.59
CA ARG A 75 13.24 -7.83 8.58
C ARG A 75 11.78 -7.45 8.80
N LYS A 76 11.54 -6.14 8.71
CA LYS A 76 10.21 -5.53 8.73
C LYS A 76 9.82 -5.22 7.29
N THR A 77 8.58 -5.53 6.96
CA THR A 77 7.96 -5.26 5.65
C THR A 77 6.52 -4.79 5.83
N ASP A 78 6.17 -4.38 7.05
CA ASP A 78 4.81 -4.09 7.46
C ASP A 78 4.26 -2.87 6.70
N GLY A 79 5.09 -1.84 6.50
CA GLY A 79 4.72 -0.69 5.67
C GLY A 79 4.50 -1.04 4.20
N PHE A 80 5.30 -1.97 3.64
CA PHE A 80 5.07 -2.45 2.28
C PHE A 80 3.75 -3.23 2.17
N HIS A 81 3.40 -4.04 3.18
CA HIS A 81 2.12 -4.75 3.20
C HIS A 81 0.91 -3.83 3.44
N ALA A 82 1.09 -2.76 4.22
CA ALA A 82 0.10 -1.71 4.36
C ALA A 82 -0.12 -0.99 3.02
N PHE A 83 0.95 -0.71 2.28
CA PHE A 83 0.89 -0.15 0.93
C PHE A 83 0.14 -1.08 -0.05
N ILE A 84 0.43 -2.39 -0.04
CA ILE A 84 -0.33 -3.39 -0.80
C ILE A 84 -1.83 -3.34 -0.49
N ALA A 85 -2.19 -3.28 0.80
CA ALA A 85 -3.57 -3.22 1.24
C ALA A 85 -4.26 -1.93 0.77
N ALA A 86 -3.54 -0.79 0.77
CA ALA A 86 -4.03 0.47 0.23
C ALA A 86 -4.26 0.39 -1.29
N LEU A 87 -3.31 -0.20 -2.05
CA LEU A 87 -3.46 -0.40 -3.50
C LEU A 87 -4.68 -1.23 -3.88
N TYR A 88 -5.03 -2.23 -3.06
CA TYR A 88 -6.24 -3.03 -3.26
C TYR A 88 -7.52 -2.19 -3.20
N LYS A 89 -7.50 -1.10 -2.43
CA LYS A 89 -8.59 -0.14 -2.27
C LYS A 89 -8.37 1.15 -3.04
N LYS A 90 -7.45 1.20 -4.01
CA LYS A 90 -7.17 2.43 -4.76
C LYS A 90 -8.43 3.06 -5.38
N GLU A 91 -9.41 2.24 -5.75
CA GLU A 91 -10.69 2.69 -6.35
C GLU A 91 -11.58 3.46 -5.36
N SER A 92 -11.34 3.35 -4.05
CA SER A 92 -12.06 4.16 -3.05
C SER A 92 -11.51 5.58 -2.93
N ILE A 93 -10.34 5.85 -3.52
CA ILE A 93 -9.78 7.21 -3.56
C ILE A 93 -10.50 7.95 -4.68
N GLN A 94 -11.13 9.07 -4.33
CA GLN A 94 -11.66 9.99 -5.33
C GLN A 94 -10.48 10.65 -6.05
N GLU A 95 -10.43 10.53 -7.38
CA GLU A 95 -9.47 11.28 -8.17
C GLU A 95 -9.83 12.76 -8.08
N GLY A 96 -9.03 13.54 -7.36
CA GLY A 96 -9.13 14.99 -7.40
C GLY A 96 -8.68 15.48 -8.77
N ASN A 97 -9.44 16.42 -9.36
CA ASN A 97 -9.02 17.08 -10.59
C ASN A 97 -8.12 18.29 -10.26
N ALA A 98 -7.39 18.80 -11.25
CA ALA A 98 -6.51 19.95 -11.07
C ALA A 98 -7.25 21.18 -10.52
N GLY A 99 -8.53 21.34 -10.84
CA GLY A 99 -9.41 22.37 -10.28
C GLY A 99 -9.59 22.23 -8.78
N ASP A 100 -9.84 21.01 -8.27
CA ASP A 100 -10.00 20.76 -6.83
C ASP A 100 -8.71 21.09 -6.06
N PHE A 101 -7.55 20.78 -6.65
CA PHE A 101 -6.26 21.17 -6.08
C PHE A 101 -6.07 22.70 -6.10
N LEU A 102 -6.37 23.35 -7.23
CA LEU A 102 -6.27 24.81 -7.37
C LEU A 102 -7.20 25.55 -6.39
N GLU A 103 -8.42 25.06 -6.17
CA GLU A 103 -9.33 25.59 -5.14
C GLU A 103 -8.76 25.41 -3.74
N SER A 104 -8.16 24.25 -3.43
CA SER A 104 -7.60 23.99 -2.10
C SER A 104 -6.41 24.87 -1.73
N ILE A 105 -5.67 25.37 -2.74
CA ILE A 105 -4.51 26.26 -2.54
C ILE A 105 -4.85 27.74 -2.79
N ALA A 106 -6.03 28.06 -3.32
CA ALA A 106 -6.46 29.43 -3.55
C ALA A 106 -6.62 30.22 -2.24
N ASP A 107 -6.92 29.52 -1.15
CA ASP A 107 -7.07 30.10 0.19
C ASP A 107 -5.74 30.16 0.98
N TRP A 108 -4.61 29.77 0.37
CA TRP A 108 -3.31 29.84 1.03
C TRP A 108 -2.71 31.24 0.82
N ASP A 109 -2.61 32.02 1.89
CA ASP A 109 -1.83 33.26 1.89
C ASP A 109 -0.33 32.91 1.90
N PHE A 110 0.35 33.19 0.78
CA PHE A 110 1.81 33.08 0.62
C PHE A 110 2.51 34.42 0.83
#